data_AF-A0A1B6J0K2-F1
#
_entry.id   AF-A0A1B6J0K2-F1
#
_cell.length_a   1.000
_cell.length_b   1.000
_cell.length_c   1.000
_cell.angle_alpha   90.00
_cell.angle_beta   90.00
_cell.angle_gamma   90.00
#
_symmetry.space_group_name_H-M   'P 1'
#
loop_
_entity.id
_entity.type
_entity.pdbx_description
1 polymer ?
#
loop_
_entity_poly.entity_id
_entity_poly.type
_entity_poly.pdbx_seq_one_letter_code
_entity_poly.pdbx_strand_id
1 'polypeptide(L)'
;DPNREHLRSIAASFGERLNVGEVPKSEAMHVTNRFNVTEYPYIVGVNHGNIVPFAADKSLRELRKFSDRLVRPNFESVTYRELMKMAEGHTAGEPVYVVLYKNYEIASHFFNDLAQQFKFRASIYKSNDPAMFE
;
A
#
# COMPACT_ATOMS: atom_id res chain seq x y z
N ASP A 1 -21.05 14.68 -4.19
CA ASP A 1 -20.64 13.29 -4.49
C ASP A 1 -19.94 12.77 -3.24
N PRO A 2 -20.52 11.79 -2.53
CA PRO A 2 -19.98 11.26 -1.28
C PRO A 2 -18.50 10.82 -1.39
N ASN A 3 -18.07 10.33 -2.55
CA ASN A 3 -16.69 9.90 -2.75
C ASN A 3 -15.70 11.07 -2.73
N ARG A 4 -16.11 12.24 -3.25
CA ARG A 4 -15.27 13.45 -3.22
C ARG A 4 -15.05 13.96 -1.79
N GLU A 5 -16.08 13.91 -0.96
CA GLU A 5 -16.00 14.32 0.44
C GLU A 5 -15.09 13.36 1.23
N HIS A 6 -15.25 12.04 1.04
CA HIS A 6 -14.35 11.05 1.63
C HIS A 6 -12.89 11.28 1.24
N LEU A 7 -12.61 11.45 -0.06
CA LEU A 7 -11.26 11.64 -0.57
C LEU A 7 -10.61 12.94 -0.08
N ARG A 8 -11.37 14.03 0.04
CA ARG A 8 -10.89 15.29 0.65
C ARG A 8 -10.57 15.13 2.13
N SER A 9 -11.45 14.45 2.87
CA SER A 9 -11.22 14.17 4.30
C SER A 9 -9.96 13.32 4.51
N ILE A 10 -9.76 12.31 3.67
CA ILE A 10 -8.55 11.50 3.65
C ILE A 10 -7.33 12.38 3.38
N ALA A 11 -7.31 13.14 2.29
CA ALA A 11 -6.19 14.01 1.94
C ALA A 11 -5.81 14.95 3.10
N ALA A 12 -6.80 15.57 3.74
CA ALA A 12 -6.58 16.43 4.90
C ALA A 12 -5.94 15.69 6.09
N SER A 13 -6.31 14.43 6.32
CA SER A 13 -5.76 13.63 7.42
C SER A 13 -4.33 13.14 7.19
N PHE A 14 -3.90 13.01 5.94
CA PHE A 14 -2.53 12.58 5.58
C PHE A 14 -1.58 13.75 5.30
N GLY A 15 -2.11 14.97 5.13
CA GLY A 15 -1.32 16.16 4.82
C GLY A 15 -0.47 15.95 3.56
N GLU A 16 0.79 16.36 3.62
CA GLU A 16 1.72 16.29 2.48
C GLU A 16 2.09 14.86 2.03
N ARG A 17 1.73 13.84 2.82
CA ARG A 17 2.03 12.44 2.49
C ARG A 17 1.15 11.89 1.37
N LEU A 18 0.01 12.53 1.09
CA LEU A 18 -0.95 12.05 0.10
C LEU A 18 -1.56 13.22 -0.67
N ASN A 19 -1.31 13.24 -1.97
CA ASN A 19 -2.01 14.12 -2.89
C ASN A 19 -3.22 13.40 -3.49
N VAL A 20 -4.33 14.12 -3.62
CA VAL A 20 -5.54 13.63 -4.26
C VAL A 20 -5.93 14.58 -5.36
N GLY A 21 -6.22 14.03 -6.54
CA GLY A 21 -6.68 14.78 -7.71
C GLY A 21 -7.81 14.04 -8.41
N GLU A 22 -8.54 14.79 -9.23
CA GLU A 22 -9.57 14.25 -10.11
C GLU A 22 -9.16 14.50 -11.55
N VAL A 23 -9.40 13.52 -12.43
CA VAL A 23 -9.14 13.65 -13.86
C VAL A 23 -10.43 13.36 -14.61
N PRO A 24 -10.86 14.23 -15.55
CA PRO A 24 -12.02 13.96 -16.39
C PRO A 24 -11.84 12.67 -17.20
N LYS A 25 -12.94 11.94 -17.44
CA LYS A 25 -12.93 10.71 -18.25
C LYS A 25 -12.25 10.91 -19.61
N SER A 26 -12.50 12.05 -20.26
CA SER A 26 -11.92 12.42 -21.56
C SER A 26 -10.39 12.48 -21.56
N GLU A 27 -9.78 12.79 -20.41
CA GLU A 27 -8.33 12.93 -20.25
C GLU A 27 -7.69 11.66 -19.68
N ALA A 28 -8.50 10.75 -19.11
CA ALA A 28 -8.05 9.51 -18.48
C ALA A 28 -8.08 8.28 -19.40
N MET A 29 -8.03 8.46 -20.74
CA MET A 29 -8.17 7.36 -21.72
C MET A 29 -7.11 6.27 -21.54
N HIS A 30 -5.86 6.62 -21.23
CA HIS A 30 -4.79 5.64 -20.99
C HIS A 30 -5.08 4.73 -19.79
N VAL A 31 -5.59 5.30 -18.68
CA VAL A 31 -5.98 4.53 -17.49
C VAL A 31 -7.21 3.69 -17.79
N THR A 32 -8.20 4.29 -18.45
CA THR A 32 -9.47 3.64 -18.84
C THR A 32 -9.20 2.39 -19.67
N ASN A 33 -8.35 2.49 -20.70
CA ASN A 33 -8.00 1.37 -21.56
C ASN A 33 -7.12 0.33 -20.85
N ARG A 34 -6.11 0.78 -20.10
CA ARG A 34 -5.16 -0.12 -19.41
C ARG A 34 -5.87 -1.03 -18.40
N PHE A 35 -6.87 -0.51 -17.71
CA PHE A 35 -7.59 -1.23 -16.65
C PHE A 35 -9.01 -1.64 -17.03
N ASN A 36 -9.40 -1.48 -18.30
CA ASN A 36 -10.74 -1.78 -18.81
C ASN A 36 -11.86 -1.19 -17.93
N VAL A 37 -11.76 0.10 -17.63
CA VAL A 37 -12.67 0.79 -16.71
C VAL A 37 -14.06 0.91 -17.34
N THR A 38 -15.03 0.21 -16.76
CA THR A 38 -16.44 0.23 -17.19
C THR A 38 -17.34 1.13 -16.34
N GLU A 39 -16.89 1.52 -15.15
CA GLU A 39 -17.68 2.27 -14.17
C GLU A 39 -16.91 3.47 -13.60
N TYR A 40 -17.64 4.55 -13.27
CA TYR A 40 -17.09 5.76 -12.68
C TYR A 40 -17.82 6.12 -11.37
N PRO A 41 -17.14 6.72 -10.38
CA PRO A 41 -15.71 7.08 -10.40
C PRO A 41 -14.82 5.82 -10.30
N TYR A 42 -13.68 5.86 -10.99
CA TYR A 42 -12.63 4.84 -10.90
C TYR A 42 -11.44 5.43 -10.14
N ILE A 43 -11.04 4.79 -9.04
CA ILE A 43 -10.02 5.29 -8.13
C ILE A 43 -8.75 4.47 -8.34
N VAL A 44 -7.63 5.17 -8.49
CA VAL A 44 -6.29 4.55 -8.57
C VAL A 44 -5.36 5.24 -7.59
N GLY A 45 -4.46 4.46 -6.99
CA GLY A 45 -3.30 4.95 -6.25
C GLY A 45 -2.08 4.99 -7.16
N VAL A 46 -1.22 5.98 -6.97
CA VAL A 46 0.07 6.07 -7.66
C VAL A 46 1.17 6.17 -6.62
N ASN A 47 2.12 5.24 -6.65
CA ASN A 47 3.29 5.25 -5.76
C ASN A 47 4.55 4.90 -6.56
N HIS A 48 5.50 5.83 -6.67
CA HIS A 48 6.75 5.66 -7.43
C HIS A 48 6.54 5.08 -8.85
N GLY A 49 5.55 5.61 -9.59
CA GLY A 49 5.22 5.16 -10.95
C GLY A 49 4.36 3.90 -11.03
N ASN A 50 4.16 3.18 -9.93
CA ASN A 50 3.25 2.04 -9.87
C ASN A 50 1.81 2.53 -9.72
N ILE A 51 0.97 2.20 -10.70
CA ILE A 51 -0.46 2.50 -10.67
C ILE A 51 -1.20 1.26 -10.16
N VAL A 52 -1.98 1.45 -9.11
CA VAL A 52 -2.71 0.36 -8.44
C VAL A 52 -4.20 0.71 -8.40
N PRO A 53 -5.08 -0.15 -8.94
CA PRO A 53 -6.51 0.09 -8.90
C PRO A 53 -7.07 -0.13 -7.49
N PHE A 54 -8.01 0.72 -7.09
CA PHE A 54 -8.81 0.49 -5.88
C PHE A 54 -10.00 -0.41 -6.22
N ALA A 55 -9.97 -1.64 -5.71
CA ALA A 55 -10.96 -2.67 -6.05
C ALA A 55 -12.00 -2.94 -4.95
N ALA A 56 -11.89 -2.29 -3.79
CA ALA A 56 -12.82 -2.46 -2.67
C ALA A 56 -14.05 -1.53 -2.81
N ASP A 57 -15.01 -1.64 -1.89
CA ASP A 57 -16.12 -0.70 -1.82
C ASP A 57 -15.63 0.71 -1.48
N LYS A 58 -16.31 1.73 -1.99
CA LYS A 58 -15.88 3.14 -1.86
C LYS A 58 -16.22 3.76 -0.50
N SER A 59 -16.33 2.94 0.55
CA SER A 59 -16.51 3.46 1.90
C SER A 59 -15.26 4.20 2.37
N LEU A 60 -15.45 5.18 3.26
CA LEU A 60 -14.36 5.93 3.87
C LEU A 60 -13.33 5.00 4.55
N ARG A 61 -13.80 3.90 5.14
CA ARG A 61 -12.95 2.91 5.82
C ARG A 61 -11.97 2.25 4.86
N GLU A 62 -12.45 1.71 3.75
CA GLU A 62 -11.59 1.00 2.79
C GLU A 62 -10.70 1.97 2.02
N LEU A 63 -11.19 3.16 1.67
CA LEU A 63 -10.37 4.23 1.09
C LEU A 63 -9.24 4.65 2.03
N ARG A 64 -9.51 4.72 3.34
CA ARG A 64 -8.48 5.04 4.34
C ARG A 64 -7.43 3.94 4.43
N LYS A 65 -7.83 2.67 4.52
CA LYS A 65 -6.88 1.53 4.52
C LYS A 65 -6.01 1.50 3.26
N PHE A 66 -6.60 1.75 2.10
CA PHE A 66 -5.88 1.83 0.84
C PHE A 66 -4.86 2.97 0.84
N SER A 67 -5.27 4.14 1.36
CA SER A 67 -4.41 5.32 1.48
C SER A 67 -3.27 5.09 2.47
N ASP A 68 -3.55 4.52 3.65
CA ASP A 68 -2.55 4.13 4.65
C ASP A 68 -1.50 3.22 4.01
N ARG A 69 -1.95 2.21 3.27
CA ARG A 69 -1.05 1.30 2.56
C ARG A 69 -0.24 2.03 1.49
N LEU A 70 -0.84 2.93 0.71
CA LEU A 70 -0.17 3.68 -0.35
C LEU A 70 1.01 4.50 0.18
N VAL A 71 0.83 5.14 1.34
CA VAL A 71 1.85 6.02 1.96
C VAL A 71 2.78 5.29 2.94
N ARG A 72 2.56 4.00 3.20
CA ARG A 72 3.41 3.20 4.08
C ARG A 72 4.80 3.01 3.46
N PRO A 73 5.89 2.97 4.24
CA PRO A 73 7.19 2.54 3.73
C PRO A 73 7.14 1.15 3.10
N ASN A 74 7.90 0.91 2.04
CA ASN A 74 7.87 -0.38 1.33
C ASN A 74 8.54 -1.49 2.15
N PHE A 75 9.70 -1.21 2.76
CA PHE A 75 10.53 -2.20 3.47
C PHE A 75 10.69 -1.84 4.96
N GLU A 76 9.59 -1.95 5.70
CA GLU A 76 9.48 -1.54 7.11
C GLU A 76 10.11 -2.57 8.05
N SER A 77 10.68 -2.08 9.16
CA SER A 77 11.25 -2.95 10.19
C SER A 77 10.15 -3.60 11.04
N VAL A 78 10.37 -4.85 11.45
CA VAL A 78 9.48 -5.57 12.37
C VAL A 78 10.29 -6.36 13.39
N THR A 79 9.86 -6.36 14.65
CA THR A 79 10.40 -7.20 15.73
C THR A 79 9.64 -8.52 15.84
N TYR A 80 10.20 -9.51 16.52
CA TYR A 80 9.54 -10.79 16.76
C TYR A 80 8.19 -10.60 17.47
N ARG A 81 8.18 -9.76 18.50
CA ARG A 81 6.95 -9.43 19.26
C ARG A 81 5.87 -8.79 18.39
N GLU A 82 6.26 -7.88 17.48
CA GLU A 82 5.30 -7.26 16.56
C GLU A 82 4.75 -8.25 15.55
N LEU A 83 5.61 -9.13 15.01
CA LEU A 83 5.19 -10.17 14.09
C LEU A 83 4.17 -11.13 14.75
N MET A 84 4.41 -11.55 16.00
CA MET A 84 3.48 -12.40 16.75
C MET A 84 2.12 -11.73 16.94
N LYS A 85 2.11 -10.43 17.29
CA LYS A 85 0.86 -9.65 17.39
C LYS A 85 0.13 -9.53 16.05
N MET A 86 0.87 -9.37 14.94
CA MET A 86 0.27 -9.36 13.61
C MET A 86 -0.36 -10.71 13.28
N ALA A 87 0.31 -11.81 13.63
CA ALA A 87 -0.20 -13.17 13.41
C ALA A 87 -1.49 -13.46 14.18
N GLU A 88 -1.61 -12.97 15.42
CA GLU A 88 -2.82 -13.09 16.25
C GLU A 88 -4.05 -12.40 15.62
N GLY A 89 -3.84 -11.38 14.80
CA GLY A 89 -4.90 -10.59 14.16
C GLY A 89 -5.14 -10.88 12.68
N HIS A 90 -4.42 -11.81 12.07
CA HIS A 90 -4.52 -12.06 10.63
C HIS A 90 -5.77 -12.87 10.26
N THR A 91 -6.74 -12.18 9.67
CA THR A 91 -7.74 -12.82 8.80
C THR A 91 -7.07 -13.24 7.50
N ALA A 92 -7.24 -14.50 7.10
CA ALA A 92 -6.65 -15.06 5.88
C ALA A 92 -6.86 -14.13 4.67
N GLY A 93 -5.78 -13.73 4.00
CA GLY A 93 -5.91 -12.89 2.81
C GLY A 93 -4.60 -12.48 2.14
N GLU A 94 -3.57 -12.10 2.89
CA GLU A 94 -2.32 -11.60 2.29
C GLU A 94 -1.07 -12.27 2.88
N PRO A 95 -0.12 -12.69 2.02
CA PRO A 95 1.13 -13.25 2.50
C PRO A 95 2.00 -12.16 3.15
N VAL A 96 2.61 -12.54 4.28
CA VAL A 96 3.61 -11.73 4.98
C VAL A 96 4.96 -12.40 4.90
N TYR A 97 5.95 -11.65 4.43
CA TYR A 97 7.33 -12.07 4.32
C TYR A 97 8.19 -11.22 5.26
N VAL A 98 9.15 -11.87 5.92
CA VAL A 98 10.15 -11.18 6.75
C VAL A 98 11.53 -11.54 6.23
N VAL A 99 12.28 -10.52 5.82
CA VAL A 99 13.67 -10.65 5.41
C VAL A 99 14.54 -10.51 6.65
N LEU A 100 15.14 -11.62 7.08
CA LEU A 100 16.11 -11.63 8.16
C LEU A 100 17.49 -11.21 7.64
N TYR A 101 18.10 -10.22 8.29
CA TYR A 101 19.39 -9.68 7.85
C TYR A 101 20.35 -9.39 9.01
N LYS A 102 21.66 -9.55 8.74
CA LYS A 102 22.74 -9.06 9.61
C LYS A 102 23.37 -7.77 9.07
N ASN A 103 23.30 -7.54 7.76
CA ASN A 103 23.75 -6.33 7.08
C ASN A 103 22.58 -5.71 6.30
N TYR A 104 22.19 -4.49 6.69
CA TYR A 104 21.06 -3.79 6.09
C TYR A 104 21.31 -3.38 4.64
N GLU A 105 22.55 -3.00 4.29
CA GLU A 105 22.89 -2.48 2.96
C GLU A 105 22.64 -3.56 1.90
N ILE A 106 23.10 -4.78 2.15
CA ILE A 106 22.89 -5.93 1.25
C ILE A 106 21.38 -6.25 1.15
N ALA A 107 20.67 -6.32 2.27
CA ALA A 107 19.25 -6.63 2.26
C ALA A 107 18.43 -5.56 1.51
N SER A 108 18.72 -4.29 1.76
CA SER A 108 18.01 -3.17 1.13
C SER A 108 18.24 -3.09 -0.38
N HIS A 109 19.44 -3.42 -0.85
CA HIS A 109 19.76 -3.48 -2.28
C HIS A 109 18.84 -4.45 -3.05
N PHE A 110 18.52 -5.62 -2.48
CA PHE A 110 17.68 -6.61 -3.15
C PHE A 110 16.19 -6.43 -2.88
N PHE A 111 15.82 -6.07 -1.65
CA PHE A 111 14.43 -6.18 -1.21
C PHE A 111 13.63 -4.88 -1.23
N ASN A 112 14.25 -3.70 -1.35
CA ASN A 112 13.49 -2.45 -1.47
C ASN A 112 12.60 -2.44 -2.72
N ASP A 113 13.16 -2.81 -3.87
CA ASP A 113 12.43 -2.83 -5.15
C ASP A 113 11.34 -3.89 -5.15
N LEU A 114 11.61 -5.06 -4.59
CA LEU A 114 10.61 -6.11 -4.43
C LEU A 114 9.48 -5.65 -3.50
N ALA A 115 9.82 -5.09 -2.35
CA ALA A 115 8.83 -4.57 -1.41
C ALA A 115 7.96 -3.46 -2.04
N GLN A 116 8.54 -2.63 -2.89
CA GLN A 116 7.79 -1.64 -3.66
C GLN A 116 6.85 -2.27 -4.69
N GLN A 117 7.33 -3.24 -5.48
CA GLN A 117 6.55 -3.91 -6.52
C GLN A 117 5.37 -4.71 -5.93
N PHE A 118 5.60 -5.36 -4.79
CA PHE A 118 4.61 -6.20 -4.13
C PHE A 118 3.78 -5.48 -3.07
N LYS A 119 3.95 -4.17 -2.86
CA LYS A 119 3.33 -3.38 -1.80
C LYS A 119 1.83 -3.64 -1.59
N PHE A 120 1.07 -3.88 -2.66
CA PHE A 120 -0.38 -4.14 -2.65
C PHE A 120 -0.78 -5.61 -2.81
N ARG A 121 0.19 -6.52 -2.83
CA ARG A 121 0.00 -7.97 -3.02
C ARG A 121 0.55 -8.78 -1.85
N ALA A 122 1.55 -8.27 -1.16
CA ALA A 122 2.19 -8.87 0.00
C ALA A 122 2.72 -7.78 0.93
N SER A 123 2.92 -8.11 2.20
CA SER A 123 3.69 -7.27 3.11
C SER A 123 5.10 -7.84 3.25
N ILE A 124 6.12 -7.06 2.88
CA ILE A 124 7.52 -7.46 2.97
C ILE A 124 8.18 -6.60 4.05
N TYR A 125 8.55 -7.23 5.16
CA TYR A 125 9.22 -6.61 6.28
C TYR A 125 10.71 -6.97 6.30
N LYS A 126 11.47 -6.19 7.06
CA LYS A 126 12.86 -6.50 7.41
C LYS A 126 12.98 -6.72 8.91
N SER A 127 13.83 -7.64 9.33
CA SER A 127 14.17 -7.80 10.74
C SER A 127 15.63 -8.16 10.92
N ASN A 128 16.26 -7.53 11.91
CA ASN A 128 17.53 -7.91 12.50
C ASN A 128 17.37 -8.21 14.00
N ASP A 129 16.14 -8.43 14.45
CA ASP A 129 15.83 -8.77 15.84
C ASP A 129 16.48 -10.13 16.17
N PRO A 130 17.37 -10.22 17.18
CA PRO A 130 18.02 -11.47 17.56
C PRO A 130 17.03 -12.62 17.80
N ALA A 131 15.86 -12.31 18.36
CA ALA A 131 14.82 -13.32 18.65
C ALA A 131 14.24 -13.99 17.39
N MET A 132 14.48 -13.45 16.19
CA MET A 132 14.09 -14.08 14.92
C MET A 132 15.09 -15.13 14.43
N PHE A 133 16.27 -15.21 15.04
CA PHE A 133 17.37 -16.12 14.66
C PHE A 133 17.60 -17.24 15.68
N GLU A 134 16.85 -17.25 16.77
CA GLU A 134 16.86 -18.26 17.84
C GLU A 134 15.77 -19.30 17.62
#